data_AF-A0A949PR09-F1
#
_entry.id   AF-A0A949PR09-F1
#
_cell.length_a   1.000
_cell.length_b   1.000
_cell.length_c   1.000
_cell.angle_alpha   90.00
_cell.angle_beta   90.00
_cell.angle_gamma   90.00
#
_symmetry.space_group_name_H-M   'P 1'
#
loop_
_entity.id
_entity.type
_entity.pdbx_description
1 polymer ?
#
loop_
_entity_poly.entity_id
_entity_poly.type
_entity_poly.pdbx_seq_one_letter_code
_entity_poly.pdbx_strand_id
1 'polypeptide(L)'
;VIEAFGHFLIGGNFAVGLIVFAILVVINFMVVTKGAERIAEVSARFTLDAMPGKQMAVDADLNAGLIDEAEAKRRRLEVQEEANFFGSMDGASKFVRGDAVAGILILIINIIGGFAIGMAQHGLSAGEAANSYILLAVGDALVAQIPGLLISVAAAMVISRVGKDNDTGKQIAAQMFMSPRALGITAAILILLGCIPGMPHTVFLVMGSVFGYGAWLAMQAQNKPQETEAQVAAAQEALAAPQQETEATWDDLQPVDLLGLELGYRLIALVDKKRQGDLLTRIKGVRRKFAQEVGFLPPAVHVRDNLELKPSAYRITLRGVMVGEGEAFPGMYLAINPGGITTPLIGTPTTDPAFGLPAHWIDERQKEAAQMAGFTVVDSETVMATHLSHLMQMHAAKLLSRSEVQQLVDHVAKSAPRLIEEVIPKMVPITVFQKVLQLLLEDAVHIRDIRTIIETLAENAGVTQDPAELARRVRIALAPAIVQQIYGPTRELNVIAIEPGLERLLVQALTNANGPSLDPGVADVLTQRAAEVANQQEELGMPACLLVPDQIRNAIARLVRRVAPRLQVLAHSEIPETHSIRIGPILKGA
;
A
#
# COMPACT_ATOMS: atom_id res chain seq x y z
N VAL A 1 -8.91 -2.16 50.37
CA VAL A 1 -8.44 -2.64 49.04
C VAL A 1 -7.17 -3.46 49.20
N ILE A 2 -6.09 -2.89 49.77
CA ILE A 2 -4.80 -3.59 49.99
C ILE A 2 -4.97 -4.92 50.72
N GLU A 3 -5.65 -4.93 51.87
CA GLU A 3 -5.92 -6.14 52.65
C GLU A 3 -6.71 -7.20 51.86
N ALA A 4 -7.81 -6.78 51.22
CA ALA A 4 -8.63 -7.66 50.39
C ALA A 4 -7.87 -8.24 49.18
N PHE A 5 -7.03 -7.42 48.53
CA PHE A 5 -6.23 -7.82 47.38
C PHE A 5 -5.12 -8.80 47.79
N GLY A 6 -4.46 -8.52 48.93
CA GLY A 6 -3.50 -9.42 49.55
C GLY A 6 -4.15 -10.76 49.92
N HIS A 7 -5.33 -10.75 50.54
CA HIS A 7 -5.97 -11.99 50.96
C HIS A 7 -6.44 -12.86 49.77
N PHE A 8 -6.93 -12.24 48.70
CA PHE A 8 -7.38 -12.92 47.48
C PHE A 8 -6.23 -13.58 46.69
N LEU A 9 -5.15 -12.83 46.42
CA LEU A 9 -4.03 -13.34 45.62
C LEU A 9 -3.21 -14.42 46.34
N ILE A 10 -3.19 -14.35 47.67
CA ILE A 10 -2.31 -15.17 48.51
C ILE A 10 -3.05 -16.39 49.08
N GLY A 11 -4.40 -16.41 48.98
CA GLY A 11 -5.23 -17.52 49.46
C GLY A 11 -5.12 -17.79 50.97
N GLY A 12 -4.66 -16.80 51.74
CA GLY A 12 -4.42 -16.92 53.19
C GLY A 12 -3.11 -17.60 53.59
N ASN A 13 -2.21 -17.92 52.63
CA ASN A 13 -0.90 -18.50 52.91
C ASN A 13 0.23 -17.53 52.55
N PHE A 14 0.81 -16.86 53.56
CA PHE A 14 1.89 -15.88 53.35
C PHE A 14 3.07 -16.39 52.50
N ALA A 15 3.35 -17.70 52.51
CA ALA A 15 4.42 -18.29 51.69
C ALA A 15 4.09 -18.25 50.19
N VAL A 16 2.83 -18.51 49.81
CA VAL A 16 2.37 -18.37 48.42
C VAL A 16 2.48 -16.91 47.98
N GLY A 17 2.13 -15.98 48.87
CA GLY A 17 2.21 -14.54 48.59
C GLY A 17 3.63 -14.06 48.35
N LEU A 18 4.59 -14.56 49.14
CA LEU A 18 6.00 -14.27 48.95
C LEU A 18 6.53 -14.80 47.60
N ILE A 19 6.09 -15.99 47.16
CA ILE A 19 6.44 -16.57 45.86
C ILE A 19 5.86 -15.77 44.70
N VAL A 20 4.56 -15.47 44.74
CA VAL A 20 3.88 -14.68 43.69
C VAL A 20 4.51 -13.29 43.58
N PHE A 21 4.79 -12.66 44.72
CA PHE A 21 5.48 -11.39 44.76
C PHE A 21 6.90 -11.47 44.17
N ALA A 22 7.69 -12.49 44.54
CA ALA A 22 9.04 -12.69 44.00
C ALA A 22 9.02 -12.84 42.47
N ILE A 23 8.05 -13.60 41.93
CA ILE A 23 7.87 -13.74 40.47
C ILE A 23 7.54 -12.38 39.84
N LEU A 24 6.61 -11.62 40.42
CA LEU A 24 6.23 -10.31 39.89
C LEU A 24 7.37 -9.29 39.96
N VAL A 25 8.17 -9.29 41.03
CA VAL A 25 9.38 -8.47 41.13
C VAL A 25 10.39 -8.85 40.06
N VAL A 26 10.61 -10.15 39.83
CA VAL A 26 11.50 -10.62 38.77
C VAL A 26 11.01 -10.15 37.40
N ILE A 27 9.71 -10.29 37.10
CA ILE A 27 9.15 -9.82 35.84
C ILE A 27 9.30 -8.29 35.71
N ASN A 28 8.91 -7.54 36.73
CA ASN A 28 8.98 -6.07 36.71
C ASN A 28 10.42 -5.57 36.54
N PHE A 29 11.38 -6.19 37.23
CA PHE A 29 12.77 -5.74 37.21
C PHE A 29 13.55 -6.28 36.00
N MET A 30 13.49 -7.58 35.73
CA MET A 30 14.28 -8.22 34.65
C MET A 30 13.68 -8.03 33.26
N VAL A 31 12.35 -7.99 33.14
CA VAL A 31 11.68 -7.94 31.82
C VAL A 31 11.24 -6.52 31.51
N VAL A 32 10.46 -5.90 32.41
CA VAL A 32 9.84 -4.60 32.13
C VAL A 32 10.86 -3.46 32.25
N THR A 33 11.52 -3.32 33.40
CA THR A 33 12.47 -2.21 33.65
C THR A 33 13.69 -2.28 32.74
N LYS A 34 14.36 -3.44 32.67
CA LYS A 34 15.51 -3.63 31.75
C LYS A 34 15.13 -3.59 30.27
N GLY A 35 13.95 -4.08 29.92
CA GLY A 35 13.43 -4.01 28.55
C GLY A 35 13.20 -2.56 28.12
N ALA A 36 12.53 -1.77 28.96
CA ALA A 36 12.30 -0.35 28.73
C ALA A 36 13.61 0.45 28.69
N GLU A 37 14.56 0.18 29.59
CA GLU A 37 15.89 0.80 29.62
C GLU A 37 16.64 0.56 28.30
N ARG A 38 16.67 -0.68 27.81
CA ARG A 38 17.34 -1.02 26.56
C ARG A 38 16.67 -0.37 25.34
N ILE A 39 15.34 -0.33 25.31
CA ILE A 39 14.60 0.30 24.20
C ILE A 39 14.83 1.82 24.21
N ALA A 40 14.79 2.45 25.38
CA ALA A 40 15.05 3.89 25.53
C ALA A 40 16.50 4.24 25.18
N GLU A 41 17.49 3.48 25.67
CA GLU A 41 18.92 3.69 25.38
C GLU A 41 19.19 3.57 23.88
N VAL A 42 18.70 2.51 23.25
CA VAL A 42 18.95 2.25 21.82
C VAL A 42 18.25 3.31 20.95
N SER A 43 17.00 3.67 21.27
CA SER A 43 16.25 4.68 20.52
C SER A 43 16.85 6.07 20.68
N ALA A 44 17.17 6.47 21.92
CA ALA A 44 17.80 7.75 22.19
C ALA A 44 19.17 7.84 21.53
N ARG A 45 20.00 6.78 21.60
CA ARG A 45 21.31 6.76 20.97
C ARG A 45 21.22 6.88 19.45
N PHE A 46 20.39 6.08 18.79
CA PHE A 46 20.25 6.18 17.32
C PHE A 46 19.71 7.52 16.87
N THR A 47 18.74 8.10 17.60
CA THR A 47 18.21 9.42 17.25
C THR A 47 19.22 10.52 17.53
N LEU A 48 19.94 10.48 18.65
CA LEU A 48 20.98 11.46 19.00
C LEU A 48 22.19 11.39 18.04
N ASP A 49 22.63 10.18 17.67
CA ASP A 49 23.70 9.96 16.69
C ASP A 49 23.31 10.50 15.29
N ALA A 50 22.02 10.57 14.97
CA ALA A 50 21.50 11.14 13.72
C ALA A 50 21.36 12.68 13.74
N MET A 51 21.48 13.34 14.89
CA MET A 51 21.25 14.79 15.01
C MET A 51 22.25 15.66 14.26
N PRO A 52 23.57 15.36 14.24
CA PRO A 52 24.51 16.10 13.41
C PRO A 52 24.11 16.06 11.94
N GLY A 53 23.64 14.90 11.44
CA GLY A 53 23.15 14.75 10.07
C GLY A 53 21.92 15.61 9.78
N LYS A 54 20.95 15.65 10.71
CA LYS A 54 19.77 16.51 10.58
C LYS A 54 20.12 18.00 10.62
N GLN A 55 21.03 18.43 11.49
CA GLN A 55 21.49 19.82 11.56
C GLN A 55 22.24 20.22 10.29
N MET A 56 23.14 19.36 9.81
CA MET A 56 23.85 19.57 8.55
C MET A 56 22.91 19.62 7.34
N ALA A 57 21.82 18.86 7.36
CA ALA A 57 20.79 18.93 6.31
C ALA A 57 20.05 20.27 6.31
N VAL A 58 19.70 20.81 7.48
CA VAL A 58 19.10 22.15 7.59
C VAL A 58 20.07 23.22 7.10
N ASP A 59 21.36 23.10 7.44
CA ASP A 59 22.40 24.03 6.98
C ASP A 59 22.64 23.92 5.48
N ALA A 60 22.59 22.71 4.92
CA ALA A 60 22.69 22.47 3.48
C ALA A 60 21.49 23.04 2.72
N ASP A 61 20.27 22.86 3.22
CA ASP A 61 19.04 23.40 2.63
C ASP A 61 19.04 24.93 2.65
N LEU A 62 19.51 25.56 3.73
CA LEU A 62 19.65 27.02 3.85
C LEU A 62 20.71 27.55 2.87
N ASN A 63 21.87 26.90 2.80
CA ASN A 63 22.94 27.27 1.87
C ASN A 63 22.55 27.05 0.40
N ALA A 64 21.68 26.08 0.11
CA ALA A 64 21.12 25.82 -1.21
C ALA A 64 19.95 26.75 -1.58
N GLY A 65 19.49 27.60 -0.66
CA GLY A 65 18.36 28.51 -0.87
C GLY A 65 16.99 27.83 -0.95
N LEU A 66 16.87 26.58 -0.50
CA LEU A 66 15.61 25.82 -0.49
C LEU A 66 14.69 26.23 0.67
N ILE A 67 15.26 26.80 1.73
CA ILE A 67 14.56 27.32 2.91
C ILE A 67 15.08 28.71 3.27
N ASP A 68 14.24 29.54 3.90
CA ASP A 68 14.64 30.84 4.41
C ASP A 68 15.22 30.77 5.84
N GLU A 69 15.73 31.89 6.34
CA GLU A 69 16.37 31.96 7.66
C GLU A 69 15.39 31.71 8.82
N ALA A 70 14.11 32.08 8.65
CA ALA A 70 13.07 31.86 9.64
C ALA A 70 12.69 30.37 9.74
N GLU A 71 12.55 29.70 8.61
CA GLU A 71 12.30 28.27 8.47
C GLU A 71 13.49 27.45 8.98
N ALA A 72 14.72 27.85 8.65
CA ALA A 72 15.93 27.21 9.18
C ALA A 72 16.01 27.31 10.71
N LYS A 73 15.66 28.47 11.28
CA LYS A 73 15.58 28.65 12.73
C LYS A 73 14.50 27.77 13.35
N ARG A 74 13.32 27.66 12.73
CA ARG A 74 12.24 26.76 13.18
C ARG A 74 12.69 25.30 13.17
N ARG A 75 13.25 24.82 12.06
CA ARG A 75 13.74 23.43 11.95
C ARG A 75 14.88 23.13 12.93
N ARG A 76 15.79 24.07 13.16
CA ARG A 76 16.84 23.91 14.19
C ARG A 76 16.25 23.80 15.59
N LEU A 77 15.22 24.59 15.90
CA LEU A 77 14.47 24.49 17.15
C LEU A 77 13.79 23.11 17.28
N GLU A 78 13.13 22.62 16.22
CA GLU A 78 12.52 21.29 16.21
C GLU A 78 13.56 20.18 16.47
N VAL A 79 14.72 20.25 15.81
CA VAL A 79 15.84 19.32 16.05
C VAL A 79 16.35 19.45 17.48
N GLN A 80 16.42 20.66 18.04
CA GLN A 80 16.85 20.86 19.43
C GLN A 80 15.83 20.31 20.44
N GLU A 81 14.53 20.48 20.20
CA GLU A 81 13.45 19.92 21.03
C GLU A 81 13.48 18.39 21.00
N GLU A 82 13.67 17.80 19.82
CA GLU A 82 13.84 16.34 19.67
C GLU A 82 15.07 15.85 20.44
N ALA A 83 16.21 16.56 20.38
CA ALA A 83 17.41 16.22 21.15
C ALA A 83 17.17 16.30 22.66
N ASN A 84 16.52 17.37 23.13
CA ASN A 84 16.20 17.56 24.54
C ASN A 84 15.25 16.47 25.06
N PHE A 85 14.26 16.08 24.24
CA PHE A 85 13.32 15.01 24.57
C PHE A 85 14.03 13.67 24.75
N PHE A 86 14.83 13.23 23.76
CA PHE A 86 15.58 11.97 23.85
C PHE A 86 16.69 12.02 24.93
N GLY A 87 17.28 13.18 25.19
CA GLY A 87 18.21 13.39 26.30
C GLY A 87 17.54 13.27 27.67
N SER A 88 16.34 13.82 27.83
CA SER A 88 15.56 13.71 29.08
C SER A 88 15.07 12.28 29.35
N MET A 89 14.97 11.46 28.31
CA MET A 89 14.49 10.09 28.37
C MET A 89 15.46 9.13 29.09
N ASP A 90 16.78 9.31 28.92
CA ASP A 90 17.81 8.58 29.69
C ASP A 90 17.73 8.95 31.20
N GLY A 91 17.27 10.16 31.53
CA GLY A 91 16.97 10.55 32.90
C GLY A 91 15.74 9.85 33.47
N ALA A 92 14.67 9.76 32.67
CA ALA A 92 13.42 9.11 33.07
C ALA A 92 13.58 7.59 33.33
N SER A 93 14.39 6.89 32.52
CA SER A 93 14.66 5.46 32.73
C SER A 93 15.38 5.17 34.06
N LYS A 94 16.32 6.04 34.45
CA LYS A 94 17.01 5.98 35.76
C LYS A 94 16.05 6.23 36.93
N PHE A 95 15.04 7.08 36.75
CA PHE A 95 14.00 7.33 37.75
C PHE A 95 13.12 6.10 37.99
N VAL A 96 12.67 5.43 36.92
CA VAL A 96 11.85 4.19 37.01
C VAL A 96 12.61 3.07 37.73
N ARG A 97 13.91 2.94 37.46
CA ARG A 97 14.77 1.99 38.19
C ARG A 97 14.89 2.35 39.67
N GLY A 98 15.01 3.63 40.01
CA GLY A 98 15.04 4.12 41.40
C GLY A 98 13.75 3.80 42.15
N ASP A 99 12.60 3.99 41.50
CA ASP A 99 11.27 3.67 42.05
C ASP A 99 11.12 2.17 42.35
N ALA A 100 11.53 1.30 41.42
CA ALA A 100 11.50 -0.15 41.64
C ALA A 100 12.38 -0.61 42.81
N VAL A 101 13.58 -0.01 42.97
CA VAL A 101 14.48 -0.31 44.10
C VAL A 101 13.91 0.21 45.42
N ALA A 102 13.33 1.41 45.42
CA ALA A 102 12.68 1.99 46.59
C ALA A 102 11.49 1.12 47.05
N GLY A 103 10.66 0.63 46.13
CA GLY A 103 9.55 -0.27 46.44
C GLY A 103 9.99 -1.58 47.11
N ILE A 104 11.11 -2.17 46.65
CA ILE A 104 11.68 -3.37 47.28
C ILE A 104 12.20 -3.07 48.69
N LEU A 105 12.87 -1.93 48.88
CA LEU A 105 13.36 -1.49 50.20
C LEU A 105 12.22 -1.25 51.19
N ILE A 106 11.18 -0.52 50.77
CA ILE A 106 10.00 -0.24 51.59
C ILE A 106 9.34 -1.54 52.04
N LEU A 107 9.21 -2.53 51.14
CA LEU A 107 8.68 -3.84 51.50
C LEU A 107 9.52 -4.54 52.56
N ILE A 108 10.85 -4.60 52.38
CA ILE A 108 11.74 -5.27 53.34
C ILE A 108 11.61 -4.61 54.72
N ILE A 109 11.56 -3.28 54.75
CA ILE A 109 11.35 -2.51 55.97
C ILE A 109 9.98 -2.82 56.59
N ASN A 110 8.92 -2.89 55.79
CA ASN A 110 7.57 -3.20 56.27
C ASN A 110 7.44 -4.64 56.80
N ILE A 111 8.10 -5.61 56.15
CA ILE A 111 8.14 -7.01 56.61
C ILE A 111 8.90 -7.10 57.93
N ILE A 112 10.14 -6.61 57.99
CA ILE A 112 10.99 -6.75 59.18
C ILE A 112 10.46 -5.90 60.34
N GLY A 113 10.09 -4.64 60.06
CA GLY A 113 9.55 -3.72 61.04
C GLY A 113 8.19 -4.16 61.56
N GLY A 114 7.27 -4.56 60.67
CA GLY A 114 5.95 -5.08 61.04
C GLY A 114 6.06 -6.37 61.88
N PHE A 115 6.97 -7.28 61.50
CA PHE A 115 7.22 -8.50 62.26
C PHE A 115 7.81 -8.21 63.65
N ALA A 116 8.78 -7.30 63.74
CA ALA A 116 9.40 -6.90 65.00
C ALA A 116 8.40 -6.19 65.94
N ILE A 117 7.60 -5.26 65.42
CA ILE A 117 6.56 -4.54 66.18
C ILE A 117 5.43 -5.49 66.60
N GLY A 118 5.04 -6.42 65.73
CA GLY A 118 4.03 -7.43 66.01
C GLY A 118 4.41 -8.32 67.20
N MET A 119 5.66 -8.79 67.25
CA MET A 119 6.13 -9.62 68.37
C MET A 119 6.46 -8.79 69.62
N ALA A 120 7.16 -7.65 69.47
CA ALA A 120 7.70 -6.91 70.62
C ALA A 120 6.69 -5.99 71.30
N GLN A 121 5.77 -5.36 70.55
CA GLN A 121 4.80 -4.39 71.11
C GLN A 121 3.39 -4.97 71.21
N HIS A 122 2.99 -5.83 70.27
CA HIS A 122 1.63 -6.38 70.22
C HIS A 122 1.51 -7.79 70.82
N GLY A 123 2.62 -8.38 71.27
CA GLY A 123 2.63 -9.69 71.94
C GLY A 123 2.21 -10.87 71.05
N LEU A 124 2.21 -10.70 69.73
CA LEU A 124 1.81 -11.73 68.79
C LEU A 124 2.88 -12.84 68.72
N SER A 125 2.43 -14.08 68.53
CA SER A 125 3.37 -15.16 68.21
C SER A 125 4.02 -14.95 66.83
N ALA A 126 5.19 -15.55 66.59
CA ALA A 126 5.88 -15.44 65.31
C ALA A 126 5.00 -15.83 64.11
N GLY A 127 4.12 -16.83 64.26
CA GLY A 127 3.20 -17.24 63.20
C GLY A 127 2.09 -16.23 62.94
N GLU A 128 1.51 -15.63 64.00
CA GLU A 128 0.44 -14.64 63.88
C GLU A 128 0.95 -13.30 63.36
N ALA A 129 2.13 -12.88 63.82
CA ALA A 129 2.82 -11.68 63.32
C ALA A 129 3.18 -11.83 61.84
N ALA A 130 3.67 -13.01 61.43
CA ALA A 130 3.91 -13.32 60.02
C ALA A 130 2.62 -13.23 59.21
N ASN A 131 1.54 -13.89 59.64
CA ASN A 131 0.32 -13.96 58.84
C ASN A 131 -0.38 -12.59 58.69
N SER A 132 -0.28 -11.71 59.69
CA SER A 132 -0.92 -10.38 59.63
C SER A 132 -0.05 -9.35 58.90
N TYR A 133 1.20 -9.17 59.33
CA TYR A 133 2.05 -8.08 58.83
C TYR A 133 2.72 -8.43 57.49
N ILE A 134 3.07 -9.71 57.23
CA ILE A 134 3.62 -10.10 55.93
C ILE A 134 2.53 -10.07 54.86
N LEU A 135 1.28 -10.47 55.19
CA LEU A 135 0.17 -10.40 54.24
C LEU A 135 -0.15 -8.96 53.85
N LEU A 136 -0.19 -8.04 54.82
CA LEU A 136 -0.40 -6.62 54.57
C LEU A 136 0.77 -6.00 53.77
N ALA A 137 2.01 -6.33 54.12
CA ALA A 137 3.19 -5.80 53.43
C ALA A 137 3.28 -6.30 51.98
N VAL A 138 3.00 -7.59 51.72
CA VAL A 138 2.93 -8.14 50.37
C VAL A 138 1.77 -7.55 49.58
N GLY A 139 0.59 -7.38 50.21
CA GLY A 139 -0.55 -6.73 49.59
C GLY A 139 -0.24 -5.29 49.15
N ASP A 140 0.43 -4.52 50.01
CA ASP A 140 0.85 -3.14 49.72
C ASP A 140 1.85 -3.10 48.56
N ALA A 141 2.85 -3.99 48.57
CA ALA A 141 3.84 -4.05 47.52
C ALA A 141 3.28 -4.54 46.17
N LEU A 142 2.25 -5.38 46.17
CA LEU A 142 1.53 -5.77 44.93
C LEU A 142 0.73 -4.59 44.35
N VAL A 143 0.08 -3.79 45.20
CA VAL A 143 -0.65 -2.59 44.76
C VAL A 143 0.32 -1.52 44.25
N ALA A 144 1.46 -1.35 44.91
CA ALA A 144 2.52 -0.42 44.51
C ALA A 144 3.15 -0.74 43.15
N GLN A 145 3.00 -1.97 42.62
CA GLN A 145 3.49 -2.34 41.28
C GLN A 145 2.59 -1.84 40.14
N ILE A 146 1.31 -1.56 40.40
CA ILE A 146 0.37 -1.13 39.36
C ILE A 146 0.80 0.23 38.74
N PRO A 147 1.16 1.27 39.53
CA PRO A 147 1.72 2.51 39.00
C PRO A 147 2.98 2.30 38.15
N GLY A 148 3.91 1.44 38.60
CA GLY A 148 5.14 1.16 37.87
C GLY A 148 4.90 0.56 36.47
N LEU A 149 3.94 -0.37 36.37
CA LEU A 149 3.53 -0.94 35.09
C LEU A 149 2.89 0.12 34.18
N LEU A 150 2.02 0.98 34.72
CA LEU A 150 1.38 2.06 33.97
C LEU A 150 2.41 3.07 33.44
N ILE A 151 3.39 3.45 34.26
CA ILE A 151 4.49 4.35 33.86
C ILE A 151 5.31 3.71 32.74
N SER A 152 5.62 2.41 32.83
CA SER A 152 6.38 1.71 31.80
C SER A 152 5.63 1.61 30.46
N VAL A 153 4.32 1.31 30.50
CA VAL A 153 3.48 1.26 29.29
C VAL A 153 3.33 2.65 28.67
N ALA A 154 3.13 3.69 29.49
CA ALA A 154 3.05 5.06 29.03
C ALA A 154 4.37 5.50 28.36
N ALA A 155 5.52 5.22 28.99
CA ALA A 155 6.83 5.50 28.41
C ALA A 155 7.03 4.75 27.07
N ALA A 156 6.67 3.46 27.00
CA ALA A 156 6.77 2.67 25.77
C ALA A 156 5.87 3.20 24.64
N MET A 157 4.64 3.62 24.97
CA MET A 157 3.73 4.25 24.00
C MET A 157 4.29 5.57 23.48
N VAL A 158 4.85 6.39 24.37
CA VAL A 158 5.50 7.67 24.02
C VAL A 158 6.73 7.45 23.13
N ILE A 159 7.52 6.40 23.38
CA ILE A 159 8.72 6.06 22.58
C ILE A 159 8.36 5.55 21.17
N SER A 160 7.26 4.81 21.04
CA SER A 160 6.88 4.14 19.78
C SER A 160 6.27 5.05 18.70
N ARG A 161 6.04 6.33 18.99
CA ARG A 161 5.52 7.31 18.02
C ARG A 161 6.37 8.57 17.99
N VAL A 162 7.27 8.62 17.01
CA VAL A 162 7.98 9.84 16.61
C VAL A 162 7.37 10.34 15.31
N GLY A 163 6.73 11.52 15.35
CA GLY A 163 6.30 12.22 14.14
C GLY A 163 4.95 12.92 14.24
N LYS A 164 5.04 14.24 14.50
CA LYS A 164 4.03 15.31 14.36
C LYS A 164 2.85 15.37 15.34
N ASP A 165 2.57 16.64 15.66
CA ASP A 165 1.48 17.26 16.41
C ASP A 165 1.53 17.29 17.94
N ASN A 166 1.39 18.53 18.44
CA ASN A 166 1.39 18.98 19.82
C ASN A 166 0.19 18.48 20.67
N ASP A 167 -0.47 17.39 20.28
CA ASP A 167 -1.67 16.91 20.97
C ASP A 167 -1.80 15.38 21.06
N THR A 168 -0.70 14.64 20.93
CA THR A 168 -0.67 13.18 21.11
C THR A 168 -1.28 12.74 22.45
N GLY A 169 -1.01 13.48 23.53
CA GLY A 169 -1.62 13.21 24.84
C GLY A 169 -3.15 13.39 24.85
N LYS A 170 -3.66 14.46 24.21
CA LYS A 170 -5.11 14.69 24.09
C LYS A 170 -5.77 13.69 23.18
N GLN A 171 -5.14 13.28 22.08
CA GLN A 171 -5.65 12.26 21.16
C GLN A 171 -5.71 10.88 21.83
N ILE A 172 -4.69 10.50 22.61
CA ILE A 172 -4.69 9.23 23.35
C ILE A 172 -5.78 9.26 24.43
N ALA A 173 -5.88 10.35 25.20
CA ALA A 173 -6.95 10.52 26.18
C ALA A 173 -8.33 10.44 25.51
N ALA A 174 -8.52 11.14 24.39
CA ALA A 174 -9.76 11.08 23.61
C ALA A 174 -10.03 9.65 23.12
N GLN A 175 -9.05 8.92 22.58
CA GLN A 175 -9.26 7.56 22.08
C GLN A 175 -9.56 6.54 23.20
N MET A 176 -8.93 6.67 24.36
CA MET A 176 -9.18 5.78 25.50
C MET A 176 -10.56 6.03 26.13
N PHE A 177 -10.92 7.30 26.35
CA PHE A 177 -12.17 7.67 27.03
C PHE A 177 -13.38 7.82 26.09
N MET A 178 -13.18 7.96 24.77
CA MET A 178 -14.27 8.07 23.78
C MET A 178 -14.51 6.75 23.02
N SER A 179 -13.72 5.70 23.28
CA SER A 179 -13.97 4.37 22.72
C SER A 179 -15.00 3.61 23.56
N PRO A 180 -16.23 3.38 23.04
CA PRO A 180 -17.26 2.69 23.82
C PRO A 180 -16.86 1.24 24.12
N ARG A 181 -16.06 0.62 23.24
CA ARG A 181 -15.54 -0.73 23.43
C ARG A 181 -14.53 -0.81 24.58
N ALA A 182 -13.61 0.16 24.68
CA ALA A 182 -12.64 0.19 25.76
C ALA A 182 -13.33 0.35 27.12
N LEU A 183 -14.22 1.34 27.24
CA LEU A 183 -15.00 1.57 28.46
C LEU A 183 -15.87 0.36 28.84
N GLY A 184 -16.50 -0.30 27.85
CA GLY A 184 -17.34 -1.47 28.09
C GLY A 184 -16.56 -2.69 28.59
N ILE A 185 -15.36 -2.94 28.05
CA ILE A 185 -14.48 -4.02 28.53
C ILE A 185 -14.01 -3.72 29.95
N THR A 186 -13.57 -2.49 30.24
CA THR A 186 -13.17 -2.08 31.58
C THR A 186 -14.31 -2.23 32.59
N ALA A 187 -15.52 -1.80 32.23
CA ALA A 187 -16.72 -1.97 33.05
C ALA A 187 -17.00 -3.43 33.38
N ALA A 188 -16.93 -4.32 32.38
CA ALA A 188 -17.16 -5.75 32.57
C ALA A 188 -16.14 -6.38 33.53
N ILE A 189 -14.85 -6.04 33.39
CA ILE A 189 -13.79 -6.53 34.27
C ILE A 189 -14.01 -6.03 35.71
N LEU A 190 -14.32 -4.75 35.89
CA LEU A 190 -14.56 -4.16 37.21
C LEU A 190 -15.78 -4.77 37.89
N ILE A 191 -16.88 -4.99 37.16
CA ILE A 191 -18.08 -5.65 37.71
C ILE A 191 -17.76 -7.10 38.10
N LEU A 192 -17.05 -7.83 37.24
CA LEU A 192 -16.67 -9.21 37.50
C LEU A 192 -15.78 -9.33 38.73
N LEU A 193 -14.80 -8.44 38.87
CA LEU A 193 -13.94 -8.34 40.06
C LEU A 193 -14.74 -7.96 41.31
N GLY A 194 -15.71 -7.06 41.15
CA GLY A 194 -16.66 -6.66 42.18
C GLY A 194 -17.70 -7.71 42.53
N CYS A 195 -17.79 -8.84 41.83
CA CYS A 195 -18.63 -9.99 42.20
C CYS A 195 -17.85 -11.06 42.97
N ILE A 196 -16.51 -10.98 43.02
CA ILE A 196 -15.67 -11.96 43.70
C ILE A 196 -15.79 -11.77 45.23
N PRO A 197 -16.16 -12.83 45.99
CA PRO A 197 -16.26 -12.75 47.45
C PRO A 197 -14.95 -12.30 48.10
N GLY A 198 -15.02 -11.32 49.01
CA GLY A 198 -13.85 -10.82 49.75
C GLY A 198 -13.18 -9.58 49.12
N MET A 199 -13.55 -9.19 47.90
CA MET A 199 -13.15 -7.92 47.29
C MET A 199 -14.05 -6.76 47.79
N PRO A 200 -13.60 -5.49 47.76
CA PRO A 200 -14.43 -4.32 48.06
C PRO A 200 -15.54 -4.13 47.02
N HIS A 201 -16.63 -4.90 47.16
CA HIS A 201 -17.74 -4.99 46.21
C HIS A 201 -18.30 -3.61 45.84
N THR A 202 -18.50 -2.75 46.84
CA THR A 202 -19.06 -1.40 46.66
C THR A 202 -18.21 -0.53 45.73
N VAL A 203 -16.88 -0.56 45.89
CA VAL A 203 -15.97 0.29 45.09
C VAL A 203 -15.93 -0.17 43.63
N PHE A 204 -15.77 -1.48 43.41
CA PHE A 204 -15.65 -2.04 42.07
C PHE A 204 -16.96 -2.03 41.28
N LEU A 205 -18.09 -2.31 41.93
CA LEU A 205 -19.41 -2.25 41.28
C LEU A 205 -19.80 -0.80 40.92
N VAL A 206 -19.50 0.18 41.78
CA VAL A 206 -19.77 1.59 41.48
C VAL A 206 -18.89 2.06 40.32
N MET A 207 -17.58 1.81 40.34
CA MET A 207 -16.71 2.18 39.21
C MET A 207 -17.11 1.46 37.92
N GLY A 208 -17.37 0.15 37.99
CA GLY A 208 -17.82 -0.62 36.84
C GLY A 208 -19.13 -0.10 36.24
N SER A 209 -20.07 0.34 37.08
CA SER A 209 -21.32 0.98 36.65
C SER A 209 -21.07 2.34 35.99
N VAL A 210 -20.15 3.16 36.52
CA VAL A 210 -19.77 4.45 35.92
C VAL A 210 -19.14 4.25 34.53
N PHE A 211 -18.19 3.33 34.39
CA PHE A 211 -17.58 3.01 33.10
C PHE A 211 -18.59 2.39 32.12
N GLY A 212 -19.51 1.55 32.61
CA GLY A 212 -20.58 0.96 31.81
C GLY A 212 -21.57 2.01 31.31
N TYR A 213 -21.92 2.98 32.16
CA TYR A 213 -22.75 4.12 31.79
C TYR A 213 -22.05 5.03 30.77
N GLY A 214 -20.75 5.30 30.94
CA GLY A 214 -19.94 6.03 29.97
C GLY A 214 -19.87 5.32 28.60
N ALA A 215 -19.71 3.99 28.59
CA ALA A 215 -19.74 3.20 27.37
C ALA A 215 -21.10 3.27 26.66
N TRP A 216 -22.19 3.23 27.42
CA TRP A 216 -23.55 3.34 26.90
C TRP A 216 -23.82 4.72 26.28
N LEU A 217 -23.41 5.81 26.94
CA LEU A 217 -23.51 7.17 26.39
C LEU A 217 -22.68 7.33 25.11
N ALA A 218 -21.45 6.81 25.08
CA ALA A 218 -20.58 6.88 23.90
C ALA A 218 -21.12 6.04 22.72
N MET A 219 -21.73 4.89 22.99
CA MET A 219 -22.45 4.10 21.98
C MET A 219 -23.68 4.86 21.45
N GLN A 220 -24.42 5.54 22.32
CA GLN A 220 -25.63 6.28 21.94
C GLN A 220 -25.29 7.55 21.13
N ALA A 221 -24.13 8.17 21.38
CA ALA A 221 -23.61 9.25 20.55
C ALA A 221 -23.17 8.78 19.16
N GLN A 222 -22.67 7.54 19.02
CA GLN A 222 -22.29 6.94 17.73
C GLN A 222 -23.47 6.31 16.96
N ASN A 223 -24.54 5.91 17.66
CA ASN A 223 -25.74 5.29 17.08
C ASN A 223 -26.95 6.25 16.96
N LYS A 224 -26.77 7.55 17.21
CA LYS A 224 -27.82 8.52 16.87
C LYS A 224 -27.98 8.52 15.35
N PRO A 225 -29.18 8.22 14.81
CA PRO A 225 -29.43 8.30 13.39
C PRO A 225 -29.07 9.69 12.88
N GLN A 226 -28.46 9.67 11.71
CA GLN A 226 -28.12 10.79 10.85
C GLN A 226 -29.39 11.57 10.43
N GLU A 227 -30.01 12.26 11.39
CA GLU A 227 -31.13 13.19 11.18
C GLU A 227 -30.78 14.60 11.70
N THR A 228 -29.71 14.76 12.48
CA THR A 228 -29.27 16.06 13.00
C THR A 228 -28.23 16.77 12.11
N GLU A 229 -27.58 16.07 11.17
CA GLU A 229 -26.70 16.71 10.17
C GLU A 229 -27.49 17.52 9.13
N ALA A 230 -28.77 17.17 8.87
CA ALA A 230 -29.62 17.92 7.94
C ALA A 230 -30.22 19.21 8.54
N GLN A 231 -30.40 19.29 9.86
CA GLN A 231 -31.00 20.46 10.52
C GLN A 231 -29.97 21.45 11.08
N VAL A 232 -28.75 21.00 11.40
CA VAL A 232 -27.66 21.92 11.77
C VAL A 232 -27.04 22.54 10.51
N ALA A 233 -26.96 21.82 9.39
CA ALA A 233 -26.60 22.40 8.09
C ALA A 233 -27.62 23.47 7.62
N ALA A 234 -28.92 23.22 7.76
CA ALA A 234 -29.96 24.17 7.37
C ALA A 234 -30.09 25.40 8.30
N ALA A 235 -29.66 25.29 9.57
CA ALA A 235 -29.68 26.42 10.52
C ALA A 235 -28.37 27.23 10.51
N GLN A 236 -27.25 26.66 10.04
CA GLN A 236 -25.99 27.38 9.83
C GLN A 236 -25.92 28.09 8.47
N GLU A 237 -26.69 27.66 7.46
CA GLU A 237 -26.82 28.38 6.18
C GLU A 237 -27.69 29.65 6.25
N ALA A 238 -28.52 29.81 7.28
CA ALA A 238 -29.43 30.98 7.39
C ALA A 238 -28.87 32.16 8.21
N LEU A 239 -27.68 32.03 8.82
CA LEU A 239 -27.04 33.10 9.60
C LEU A 239 -25.62 33.45 9.12
N ALA A 240 -25.17 32.90 7.99
CA ALA A 240 -23.99 33.40 7.30
C ALA A 240 -24.36 34.70 6.57
N ALA A 241 -24.10 35.83 7.22
CA ALA A 241 -23.79 37.08 6.51
C ALA A 241 -22.73 36.78 5.44
N PRO A 242 -22.70 37.49 4.30
CA PRO A 242 -21.89 37.11 3.14
C PRO A 242 -20.44 36.92 3.59
N GLN A 243 -20.01 35.66 3.69
CA GLN A 243 -18.62 35.34 3.92
C GLN A 243 -17.90 35.88 2.70
N GLN A 244 -16.99 36.83 2.95
CA GLN A 244 -15.91 37.13 2.04
C GLN A 244 -15.38 35.80 1.52
N GLU A 245 -15.29 35.69 0.19
CA GLU A 245 -14.68 34.56 -0.51
C GLU A 245 -13.47 34.09 0.28
N THR A 246 -13.62 32.96 0.97
CA THR A 246 -12.51 32.32 1.66
C THR A 246 -11.49 32.02 0.57
N GLU A 247 -10.31 32.62 0.65
CA GLU A 247 -9.23 32.33 -0.29
C GLU A 247 -9.01 30.81 -0.31
N ALA A 248 -8.90 30.23 -1.51
CA ALA A 248 -8.68 28.80 -1.68
C ALA A 248 -7.50 28.35 -0.82
N THR A 249 -7.72 27.36 0.03
CA THR A 249 -6.71 26.81 0.93
C THR A 249 -6.11 25.53 0.37
N TRP A 250 -4.95 25.12 0.89
CA TRP A 250 -4.31 23.85 0.50
C TRP A 250 -5.18 22.63 0.81
N ASP A 251 -6.18 22.77 1.69
CA ASP A 251 -7.14 21.70 2.05
C ASP A 251 -8.22 21.49 0.98
N ASP A 252 -8.41 22.46 0.06
CA ASP A 252 -9.34 22.35 -1.07
C ASP A 252 -8.76 21.53 -2.24
N LEU A 253 -7.46 21.16 -2.17
CA LEU A 253 -6.81 20.32 -3.17
C LEU A 253 -7.29 18.87 -3.06
N GLN A 254 -8.26 18.52 -3.89
CA GLN A 254 -8.70 17.14 -4.02
C GLN A 254 -7.58 16.27 -4.62
N PRO A 255 -7.23 15.13 -3.99
CA PRO A 255 -6.27 14.20 -4.55
C PRO A 255 -6.74 13.69 -5.92
N VAL A 256 -5.83 13.63 -6.88
CA VAL A 256 -6.13 13.11 -8.20
C VAL A 256 -6.16 11.57 -8.16
N ASP A 257 -7.30 11.00 -8.53
CA ASP A 257 -7.44 9.54 -8.65
C ASP A 257 -6.43 8.97 -9.66
N LEU A 258 -5.65 7.97 -9.22
CA LEU A 258 -4.65 7.33 -10.08
C LEU A 258 -5.29 6.57 -11.25
N LEU A 259 -6.42 5.90 -11.00
CA LEU A 259 -7.22 5.20 -12.00
C LEU A 259 -8.69 5.41 -11.67
N GLY A 260 -9.43 6.06 -12.58
CA GLY A 260 -10.83 6.41 -12.41
C GLY A 260 -11.72 5.82 -13.50
N LEU A 261 -12.97 5.56 -13.15
CA LEU A 261 -14.06 5.20 -14.05
C LEU A 261 -15.25 6.12 -13.76
N GLU A 262 -15.49 7.06 -14.65
CA GLU A 262 -16.62 7.98 -14.59
C GLU A 262 -17.80 7.42 -15.37
N LEU A 263 -18.99 7.53 -14.80
CA LEU A 263 -20.20 6.93 -15.32
C LEU A 263 -21.29 7.98 -15.55
N GLY A 264 -21.91 7.97 -16.74
CA GLY A 264 -23.17 8.64 -16.97
C GLY A 264 -24.29 8.01 -16.12
N TYR A 265 -25.34 8.79 -15.83
CA TYR A 265 -26.33 8.40 -14.81
C TYR A 265 -27.08 7.08 -15.11
N ARG A 266 -27.24 6.65 -16.38
CA ARG A 266 -27.89 5.36 -16.70
C ARG A 266 -27.00 4.17 -16.32
N LEU A 267 -25.68 4.35 -16.35
CA LEU A 267 -24.72 3.30 -16.04
C LEU A 267 -24.57 3.06 -14.53
N ILE A 268 -25.06 3.98 -13.69
CA ILE A 268 -25.09 3.79 -12.22
C ILE A 268 -25.83 2.49 -11.85
N ALA A 269 -26.84 2.10 -12.64
CA ALA A 269 -27.56 0.85 -12.45
C ALA A 269 -26.66 -0.40 -12.51
N LEU A 270 -25.55 -0.35 -13.26
CA LEU A 270 -24.58 -1.45 -13.41
C LEU A 270 -23.67 -1.62 -12.19
N VAL A 271 -23.65 -0.65 -11.28
CA VAL A 271 -22.78 -0.60 -10.09
C VAL A 271 -23.55 -0.95 -8.80
N ASP A 272 -24.87 -0.76 -8.80
CA ASP A 272 -25.72 -1.00 -7.64
C ASP A 272 -26.03 -2.50 -7.46
N LYS A 273 -25.47 -3.09 -6.41
CA LYS A 273 -25.72 -4.50 -6.04
C LYS A 273 -27.20 -4.79 -5.76
N LYS A 274 -27.99 -3.82 -5.31
CA LYS A 274 -29.43 -4.00 -5.09
C LYS A 274 -30.21 -4.16 -6.40
N ARG A 275 -29.63 -3.68 -7.52
CA ARG A 275 -30.20 -3.73 -8.87
C ARG A 275 -29.53 -4.78 -9.77
N GLN A 276 -28.90 -5.80 -9.17
CA GLN A 276 -28.15 -6.85 -9.89
C GLN A 276 -26.92 -6.32 -10.68
N GLY A 277 -26.42 -5.12 -10.38
CA GLY A 277 -25.22 -4.58 -11.01
C GLY A 277 -23.96 -5.38 -10.63
N ASP A 278 -23.24 -5.91 -11.63
CA ASP A 278 -22.05 -6.76 -11.45
C ASP A 278 -20.72 -6.07 -11.82
N LEU A 279 -20.77 -4.80 -12.25
CA LEU A 279 -19.58 -4.09 -12.76
C LEU A 279 -18.45 -4.04 -11.73
N LEU A 280 -18.75 -3.80 -10.44
CA LEU A 280 -17.72 -3.78 -9.38
C LEU A 280 -17.04 -5.14 -9.19
N THR A 281 -17.76 -6.24 -9.33
CA THR A 281 -17.20 -7.60 -9.25
C THR A 281 -16.28 -7.84 -10.44
N ARG A 282 -16.71 -7.45 -11.64
CA ARG A 282 -15.91 -7.56 -12.87
C ARG A 282 -14.64 -6.73 -12.80
N ILE A 283 -14.69 -5.49 -12.30
CA ILE A 283 -13.50 -4.65 -12.06
C ILE A 283 -12.51 -5.33 -11.11
N LYS A 284 -12.99 -5.96 -10.02
CA LYS A 284 -12.12 -6.75 -9.13
C LYS A 284 -11.48 -7.93 -9.86
N GLY A 285 -12.25 -8.62 -10.70
CA GLY A 285 -11.77 -9.69 -11.58
C GLY A 285 -10.67 -9.22 -12.53
N VAL A 286 -10.88 -8.08 -13.20
CA VAL A 286 -9.90 -7.44 -14.09
C VAL A 286 -8.61 -7.14 -13.35
N ARG A 287 -8.67 -6.51 -12.16
CA ARG A 287 -7.47 -6.21 -11.37
C ARG A 287 -6.72 -7.48 -10.95
N ARG A 288 -7.44 -8.55 -10.58
CA ARG A 288 -6.83 -9.84 -10.23
C ARG A 288 -6.15 -10.49 -11.43
N LYS A 289 -6.83 -10.52 -12.58
CA LYS A 289 -6.28 -11.06 -13.83
C LYS A 289 -5.04 -10.28 -14.27
N PHE A 290 -5.11 -8.95 -14.23
CA PHE A 290 -3.97 -8.08 -14.51
C PHE A 290 -2.78 -8.40 -13.60
N ALA A 291 -2.98 -8.57 -12.30
CA ALA A 291 -1.88 -8.92 -11.40
C ALA A 291 -1.26 -10.28 -11.73
N GLN A 292 -2.09 -11.25 -12.12
CA GLN A 292 -1.64 -12.60 -12.50
C GLN A 292 -0.92 -12.63 -13.86
N GLU A 293 -1.31 -11.78 -14.81
CA GLU A 293 -0.73 -11.74 -16.16
C GLU A 293 0.43 -10.77 -16.28
N VAL A 294 0.35 -9.59 -15.70
CA VAL A 294 1.36 -8.53 -15.83
C VAL A 294 2.42 -8.61 -14.74
N GLY A 295 2.05 -9.04 -13.52
CA GLY A 295 3.00 -9.30 -12.44
C GLY A 295 3.07 -8.25 -11.32
N PHE A 296 2.13 -7.30 -11.27
CA PHE A 296 1.99 -6.38 -10.13
C PHE A 296 0.51 -6.05 -9.87
N LEU A 297 0.19 -5.66 -8.63
CA LEU A 297 -1.17 -5.25 -8.27
C LEU A 297 -1.41 -3.79 -8.71
N PRO A 298 -2.34 -3.52 -9.63
CA PRO A 298 -2.62 -2.15 -10.07
C PRO A 298 -3.40 -1.38 -8.98
N PRO A 299 -3.38 -0.04 -9.00
CA PRO A 299 -4.15 0.78 -8.07
C PRO A 299 -5.65 0.46 -8.11
N ALA A 300 -6.37 0.85 -7.06
CA ALA A 300 -7.82 0.73 -7.04
C ALA A 300 -8.45 1.63 -8.11
N VAL A 301 -9.54 1.14 -8.71
CA VAL A 301 -10.33 1.90 -9.69
C VAL A 301 -11.40 2.67 -8.91
N HIS A 302 -11.33 3.99 -8.93
CA HIS A 302 -12.35 4.84 -8.30
C HIS A 302 -13.50 5.03 -9.27
N VAL A 303 -14.69 4.51 -8.89
CA VAL A 303 -15.90 4.62 -9.70
C VAL A 303 -16.72 5.79 -9.18
N ARG A 304 -17.03 6.76 -10.06
CA ARG A 304 -17.81 7.95 -9.72
C ARG A 304 -18.83 8.25 -10.80
N ASP A 305 -19.96 8.84 -10.42
CA ASP A 305 -20.89 9.42 -11.39
C ASP A 305 -20.35 10.75 -11.91
N ASN A 306 -20.64 11.04 -13.18
CA ASN A 306 -20.35 12.31 -13.80
C ASN A 306 -21.56 12.75 -14.63
N LEU A 307 -22.26 13.76 -14.13
CA LEU A 307 -23.49 14.29 -14.75
C LEU A 307 -23.23 15.06 -16.05
N GLU A 308 -21.98 15.42 -16.33
CA GLU A 308 -21.57 16.06 -17.59
C GLU A 308 -21.47 15.04 -18.75
N LEU A 309 -21.35 13.74 -18.43
CA LEU A 309 -21.32 12.68 -19.43
C LEU A 309 -22.73 12.43 -19.99
N LYS A 310 -22.78 11.99 -21.25
CA LYS A 310 -24.02 11.46 -21.84
C LYS A 310 -24.58 10.32 -20.95
N PRO A 311 -25.90 10.11 -20.94
CA PRO A 311 -26.56 9.14 -20.06
C PRO A 311 -25.92 7.75 -20.04
N SER A 312 -25.53 7.26 -21.22
CA SER A 312 -24.98 5.92 -21.48
C SER A 312 -23.47 5.91 -21.71
N ALA A 313 -22.78 7.06 -21.53
CA ALA A 313 -21.34 7.15 -21.73
C ALA A 313 -20.59 6.85 -20.43
N TYR A 314 -19.38 6.30 -20.56
CA TYR A 314 -18.40 6.18 -19.49
C TYR A 314 -17.05 6.70 -19.95
N ARG A 315 -16.22 7.10 -19.00
CA ARG A 315 -14.87 7.60 -19.23
C ARG A 315 -13.89 6.94 -18.28
N ILE A 316 -12.74 6.52 -18.79
CA ILE A 316 -11.65 5.93 -18.02
C ILE A 316 -10.54 6.97 -17.94
N THR A 317 -10.11 7.29 -16.72
CA THR A 317 -9.08 8.29 -16.45
C THR A 317 -7.88 7.68 -15.76
N LEU A 318 -6.70 8.18 -16.08
CA LEU A 318 -5.44 7.81 -15.45
C LEU A 318 -4.77 9.09 -14.95
N ARG A 319 -4.60 9.22 -13.63
CA ARG A 319 -4.11 10.45 -12.98
C ARG A 319 -4.89 11.68 -13.43
N GLY A 320 -6.22 11.56 -13.44
CA GLY A 320 -7.15 12.63 -13.87
C GLY A 320 -7.22 12.89 -15.38
N VAL A 321 -6.35 12.28 -16.20
CA VAL A 321 -6.36 12.47 -17.66
C VAL A 321 -7.18 11.36 -18.31
N MET A 322 -8.09 11.72 -19.23
CA MET A 322 -8.84 10.75 -20.03
C MET A 322 -7.88 9.89 -20.86
N VAL A 323 -8.03 8.56 -20.74
CA VAL A 323 -7.30 7.57 -21.55
C VAL A 323 -8.22 6.73 -22.44
N GLY A 324 -9.52 6.76 -22.18
CA GLY A 324 -10.52 6.18 -23.07
C GLY A 324 -11.94 6.55 -22.66
N GLU A 325 -12.85 6.43 -23.61
CA GLU A 325 -14.28 6.65 -23.41
C GLU A 325 -15.08 5.66 -24.26
N GLY A 326 -16.34 5.46 -23.92
CA GLY A 326 -17.23 4.60 -24.69
C GLY A 326 -18.67 4.74 -24.23
N GLU A 327 -19.57 4.09 -24.97
CA GLU A 327 -20.99 4.01 -24.60
C GLU A 327 -21.35 2.56 -24.26
N ALA A 328 -22.18 2.38 -23.25
CA ALA A 328 -22.73 1.09 -22.84
C ALA A 328 -24.23 1.24 -22.58
N PHE A 329 -25.00 0.21 -22.92
CA PHE A 329 -26.45 0.23 -22.79
C PHE A 329 -26.89 -0.88 -21.82
N PRO A 330 -27.28 -0.54 -20.58
CA PRO A 330 -27.75 -1.53 -19.62
C PRO A 330 -28.89 -2.39 -20.18
N GLY A 331 -28.80 -3.71 -20.00
CA GLY A 331 -29.78 -4.68 -20.52
C GLY A 331 -29.64 -5.04 -22.01
N MET A 332 -28.69 -4.43 -22.73
CA MET A 332 -28.35 -4.77 -24.11
C MET A 332 -27.06 -5.59 -24.15
N TYR A 333 -26.84 -6.25 -25.29
CA TYR A 333 -25.63 -7.02 -25.57
C TYR A 333 -24.88 -6.44 -26.75
N LEU A 334 -23.55 -6.48 -26.71
CA LEU A 334 -22.70 -6.12 -27.83
C LEU A 334 -22.33 -7.38 -28.61
N ALA A 335 -22.76 -7.46 -29.85
CA ALA A 335 -22.39 -8.51 -30.80
C ALA A 335 -21.20 -8.03 -31.64
N ILE A 336 -20.02 -8.59 -31.36
CA ILE A 336 -18.75 -8.24 -32.00
C ILE A 336 -18.50 -9.20 -33.17
N ASN A 337 -18.16 -8.64 -34.33
CA ASN A 337 -17.75 -9.40 -35.51
C ASN A 337 -16.23 -9.64 -35.48
N PRO A 338 -15.75 -10.87 -35.25
CA PRO A 338 -14.31 -11.17 -35.25
C PRO A 338 -13.69 -11.15 -36.66
N GLY A 339 -14.49 -10.97 -37.72
CA GLY A 339 -14.08 -11.01 -39.11
C GLY A 339 -14.80 -12.11 -39.90
N GLY A 340 -14.99 -11.91 -41.20
CA GLY A 340 -15.55 -12.93 -42.11
C GLY A 340 -17.07 -13.15 -42.05
N ILE A 341 -17.80 -12.46 -41.17
CA ILE A 341 -19.25 -12.56 -41.05
C ILE A 341 -19.91 -11.39 -41.78
N THR A 342 -20.84 -11.68 -42.69
CA THR A 342 -21.61 -10.68 -43.45
C THR A 342 -23.10 -10.65 -43.09
N THR A 343 -23.55 -11.56 -42.23
CA THR A 343 -24.94 -11.62 -41.78
C THR A 343 -25.33 -10.31 -41.08
N PRO A 344 -26.34 -9.58 -41.57
CA PRO A 344 -26.77 -8.34 -40.92
C PRO A 344 -27.49 -8.64 -39.59
N LEU A 345 -27.22 -7.82 -38.57
CA LEU A 345 -27.93 -7.84 -37.30
C LEU A 345 -28.86 -6.63 -37.19
N ILE A 346 -30.01 -6.82 -36.55
CA ILE A 346 -30.93 -5.71 -36.25
C ILE A 346 -30.47 -5.09 -34.92
N GLY A 347 -29.75 -3.99 -35.00
CA GLY A 347 -29.19 -3.34 -33.81
C GLY A 347 -28.55 -2.00 -34.15
N THR A 348 -28.08 -1.30 -33.11
CA THR A 348 -27.36 -0.04 -33.31
C THR A 348 -25.90 -0.34 -33.65
N PRO A 349 -25.41 0.03 -34.85
CA PRO A 349 -24.02 -0.22 -35.23
C PRO A 349 -23.07 0.62 -34.36
N THR A 350 -21.95 0.01 -33.99
CA THR A 350 -20.89 0.61 -33.17
C THR A 350 -19.55 -0.09 -33.44
N THR A 351 -18.51 0.29 -32.72
CA THR A 351 -17.25 -0.46 -32.64
C THR A 351 -17.04 -0.98 -31.22
N ASP A 352 -16.36 -2.12 -31.11
CA ASP A 352 -15.83 -2.60 -29.84
C ASP A 352 -14.73 -1.63 -29.34
N PRO A 353 -14.83 -1.14 -28.09
CA PRO A 353 -13.91 -0.11 -27.60
C PRO A 353 -12.50 -0.64 -27.26
N ALA A 354 -12.31 -1.95 -27.11
CA ALA A 354 -11.00 -2.52 -26.76
C ALA A 354 -10.14 -2.82 -28.00
N PHE A 355 -10.76 -3.31 -29.08
CA PHE A 355 -10.06 -3.81 -30.26
C PHE A 355 -10.44 -3.09 -31.55
N GLY A 356 -11.45 -2.21 -31.53
CA GLY A 356 -11.90 -1.44 -32.69
C GLY A 356 -12.69 -2.27 -33.71
N LEU A 357 -13.14 -3.48 -33.34
CA LEU A 357 -13.85 -4.37 -34.25
C LEU A 357 -15.28 -3.89 -34.51
N PRO A 358 -15.84 -4.09 -35.72
CA PRO A 358 -17.24 -3.79 -36.01
C PRO A 358 -18.18 -4.56 -35.08
N ALA A 359 -19.15 -3.88 -34.49
CA ALA A 359 -20.07 -4.47 -33.54
C ALA A 359 -21.47 -3.86 -33.61
N HIS A 360 -22.47 -4.53 -33.04
CA HIS A 360 -23.84 -4.02 -32.95
C HIS A 360 -24.39 -4.22 -31.55
N TRP A 361 -25.06 -3.19 -31.02
CA TRP A 361 -25.89 -3.33 -29.82
C TRP A 361 -27.20 -4.00 -30.18
N ILE A 362 -27.47 -5.16 -29.57
CA ILE A 362 -28.64 -6.00 -29.82
C ILE A 362 -29.40 -6.28 -28.52
N ASP A 363 -30.71 -6.52 -28.64
CA ASP A 363 -31.53 -6.98 -27.53
C ASP A 363 -31.22 -8.44 -27.15
N GLU A 364 -31.56 -8.81 -25.90
CA GLU A 364 -31.38 -10.17 -25.38
C GLU A 364 -31.99 -11.25 -26.28
N ARG A 365 -33.13 -10.98 -26.92
CA ARG A 365 -33.83 -11.91 -27.82
C ARG A 365 -33.00 -12.33 -29.03
N GLN A 366 -32.03 -11.51 -29.44
CA GLN A 366 -31.19 -11.78 -30.62
C GLN A 366 -29.87 -12.48 -30.25
N LYS A 367 -29.57 -12.63 -28.96
CA LYS A 367 -28.30 -13.17 -28.45
C LYS A 367 -27.96 -14.53 -29.03
N GLU A 368 -28.87 -15.50 -28.94
CA GLU A 368 -28.63 -16.87 -29.41
C GLU A 368 -28.44 -16.92 -30.94
N ALA A 369 -29.26 -16.16 -31.68
CA ALA A 369 -29.16 -16.07 -33.13
C ALA A 369 -27.81 -15.45 -33.58
N ALA A 370 -27.37 -14.39 -32.92
CA ALA A 370 -26.08 -13.76 -33.19
C ALA A 370 -24.91 -14.69 -32.87
N GLN A 371 -24.96 -15.43 -31.76
CA GLN A 371 -23.95 -16.43 -31.41
C GLN A 371 -23.89 -17.57 -32.44
N MET A 372 -25.03 -18.09 -32.89
CA MET A 372 -25.09 -19.12 -33.94
C MET A 372 -24.54 -18.62 -35.29
N ALA A 373 -24.70 -17.33 -35.58
CA ALA A 373 -24.12 -16.69 -36.76
C ALA A 373 -22.62 -16.40 -36.63
N GLY A 374 -21.99 -16.73 -35.49
CA GLY A 374 -20.55 -16.60 -35.25
C GLY A 374 -20.11 -15.31 -34.55
N PHE A 375 -21.04 -14.43 -34.15
CA PHE A 375 -20.69 -13.23 -33.40
C PHE A 375 -20.28 -13.56 -31.97
N THR A 376 -19.30 -12.84 -31.45
CA THR A 376 -18.98 -12.87 -30.01
C THR A 376 -19.93 -11.91 -29.30
N VAL A 377 -20.83 -12.44 -28.48
CA VAL A 377 -21.87 -11.64 -27.80
C VAL A 377 -21.54 -11.48 -26.32
N VAL A 378 -21.42 -10.23 -25.86
CA VAL A 378 -21.05 -9.88 -24.47
C VAL A 378 -22.04 -8.86 -23.88
N ASP A 379 -22.24 -8.89 -22.56
CA ASP A 379 -23.09 -7.92 -21.85
C ASP A 379 -22.37 -6.58 -21.61
N SER A 380 -23.15 -5.54 -21.29
CA SER A 380 -22.66 -4.16 -21.15
C SER A 380 -21.52 -4.00 -20.13
N GLU A 381 -21.59 -4.74 -19.03
CA GLU A 381 -20.60 -4.74 -17.96
C GLU A 381 -19.30 -5.42 -18.39
N THR A 382 -19.38 -6.47 -19.21
CA THR A 382 -18.19 -7.10 -19.80
C THR A 382 -17.53 -6.20 -20.83
N VAL A 383 -18.29 -5.44 -21.63
CA VAL A 383 -17.72 -4.44 -22.56
C VAL A 383 -16.87 -3.43 -21.79
N MET A 384 -17.42 -2.83 -20.73
CA MET A 384 -16.71 -1.85 -19.91
C MET A 384 -15.49 -2.46 -19.19
N ALA A 385 -15.64 -3.66 -18.63
CA ALA A 385 -14.55 -4.36 -17.96
C ALA A 385 -13.41 -4.74 -18.92
N THR A 386 -13.75 -5.15 -20.13
CA THR A 386 -12.78 -5.50 -21.18
C THR A 386 -12.04 -4.27 -21.67
N HIS A 387 -12.74 -3.16 -21.89
CA HIS A 387 -12.10 -1.89 -22.25
C HIS A 387 -11.16 -1.39 -21.14
N LEU A 388 -11.59 -1.43 -19.88
CA LEU A 388 -10.73 -1.11 -18.74
C LEU A 388 -9.49 -2.01 -18.69
N SER A 389 -9.66 -3.32 -18.84
CA SER A 389 -8.55 -4.28 -18.86
C SER A 389 -7.55 -3.96 -19.97
N HIS A 390 -8.05 -3.66 -21.16
CA HIS A 390 -7.22 -3.31 -22.32
C HIS A 390 -6.40 -2.04 -22.04
N LEU A 391 -7.04 -0.97 -21.57
CA LEU A 391 -6.35 0.29 -21.24
C LEU A 391 -5.34 0.13 -20.10
N MET A 392 -5.66 -0.70 -19.11
CA MET A 392 -4.71 -1.01 -18.03
C MET A 392 -3.45 -1.70 -18.58
N GLN A 393 -3.58 -2.64 -19.52
CA GLN A 393 -2.43 -3.30 -20.15
C GLN A 393 -1.63 -2.31 -21.01
N MET A 394 -2.30 -1.54 -21.86
CA MET A 394 -1.71 -0.49 -22.70
C MET A 394 -0.94 0.57 -21.89
N HIS A 395 -1.36 0.82 -20.65
CA HIS A 395 -0.76 1.81 -19.76
C HIS A 395 -0.13 1.22 -18.50
N ALA A 396 0.26 -0.06 -18.54
CA ALA A 396 0.83 -0.77 -17.39
C ALA A 396 2.05 -0.04 -16.80
N ALA A 397 2.94 0.48 -17.64
CA ALA A 397 4.12 1.24 -17.19
C ALA A 397 3.75 2.53 -16.44
N LYS A 398 2.64 3.20 -16.83
CA LYS A 398 2.16 4.43 -16.18
C LYS A 398 1.43 4.15 -14.86
N LEU A 399 0.80 2.98 -14.77
CA LEU A 399 0.15 2.47 -13.55
C LEU A 399 1.16 2.06 -12.48
N LEU A 400 2.38 1.67 -12.88
CA LEU A 400 3.46 1.32 -11.96
C LEU A 400 4.09 2.57 -11.35
N SER A 401 3.59 2.99 -10.19
CA SER A 401 4.18 4.07 -9.39
C SER A 401 5.16 3.55 -8.34
N ARG A 402 5.76 4.45 -7.56
CA ARG A 402 6.63 4.08 -6.45
C ARG A 402 5.91 3.25 -5.39
N SER A 403 4.61 3.48 -5.20
CA SER A 403 3.77 2.70 -4.28
C SER A 403 3.69 1.23 -4.69
N GLU A 404 3.35 0.95 -5.96
CA GLU A 404 3.23 -0.41 -6.47
C GLU A 404 4.59 -1.14 -6.48
N VAL A 405 5.68 -0.43 -6.78
CA VAL A 405 7.04 -1.00 -6.71
C VAL A 405 7.40 -1.37 -5.28
N GLN A 406 7.11 -0.52 -4.30
CA GLN A 406 7.36 -0.83 -2.88
C GLN A 406 6.53 -2.03 -2.43
N GLN A 407 5.24 -2.09 -2.79
CA GLN A 407 4.39 -3.24 -2.49
C GLN A 407 4.91 -4.54 -3.12
N LEU A 408 5.48 -4.47 -4.33
CA LEU A 408 6.10 -5.61 -4.99
C LEU A 408 7.38 -6.06 -4.26
N VAL A 409 8.24 -5.12 -3.86
CA VAL A 409 9.44 -5.40 -3.03
C VAL A 409 9.05 -6.08 -1.72
N ASP A 410 8.05 -5.54 -1.01
CA ASP A 410 7.55 -6.09 0.25
C ASP A 410 6.91 -7.48 0.06
N HIS A 411 6.28 -7.72 -1.10
CA HIS A 411 5.74 -9.02 -1.46
C HIS A 411 6.85 -10.06 -1.68
N VAL A 412 7.89 -9.71 -2.43
CA VAL A 412 9.06 -10.58 -2.67
C VAL A 412 9.84 -10.84 -1.38
N ALA A 413 9.92 -9.86 -0.48
CA ALA A 413 10.56 -10.02 0.84
C ALA A 413 9.96 -11.17 1.67
N LYS A 414 8.68 -11.51 1.45
CA LYS A 414 8.03 -12.64 2.14
C LYS A 414 8.52 -14.00 1.65
N SER A 415 8.91 -14.12 0.38
CA SER A 415 9.28 -15.39 -0.25
C SER A 415 10.78 -15.54 -0.49
N ALA A 416 11.51 -14.43 -0.66
CA ALA A 416 12.94 -14.39 -0.91
C ALA A 416 13.61 -13.19 -0.19
N PRO A 417 13.56 -13.13 1.16
CA PRO A 417 14.04 -11.98 1.95
C PRO A 417 15.52 -11.66 1.70
N ARG A 418 16.39 -12.68 1.65
CA ARG A 418 17.83 -12.48 1.43
C ARG A 418 18.13 -11.86 0.06
N LEU A 419 17.49 -12.37 -0.98
CA LEU A 419 17.67 -11.87 -2.36
C LEU A 419 17.26 -10.40 -2.45
N ILE A 420 16.07 -10.05 -1.96
CA ILE A 420 15.59 -8.68 -2.09
C ILE A 420 16.39 -7.71 -1.22
N GLU A 421 16.75 -8.06 0.01
CA GLU A 421 17.53 -7.20 0.92
C GLU A 421 18.97 -6.99 0.44
N GLU A 422 19.55 -7.93 -0.29
CA GLU A 422 20.88 -7.81 -0.90
C GLU A 422 20.86 -6.94 -2.15
N VAL A 423 19.80 -7.02 -2.98
CA VAL A 423 19.75 -6.29 -4.24
C VAL A 423 19.14 -4.90 -4.10
N ILE A 424 17.99 -4.77 -3.43
CA ILE A 424 17.22 -3.53 -3.35
C ILE A 424 17.06 -3.11 -1.88
N PRO A 425 17.56 -1.93 -1.45
CA PRO A 425 18.21 -0.88 -2.24
C PRO A 425 19.75 -0.99 -2.33
N LYS A 426 20.39 -2.02 -1.74
CA LYS A 426 21.85 -2.03 -1.52
C LYS A 426 22.68 -2.03 -2.79
N MET A 427 22.32 -2.85 -3.79
CA MET A 427 23.01 -2.89 -5.08
C MET A 427 22.34 -1.99 -6.11
N VAL A 428 21.01 -1.94 -6.14
CA VAL A 428 20.22 -1.16 -7.09
C VAL A 428 19.24 -0.28 -6.32
N PRO A 429 19.30 1.06 -6.46
CA PRO A 429 18.32 1.95 -5.87
C PRO A 429 16.91 1.64 -6.35
N ILE A 430 15.91 1.82 -5.48
CA ILE A 430 14.51 1.57 -5.82
C ILE A 430 14.01 2.36 -7.05
N THR A 431 14.58 3.54 -7.29
CA THR A 431 14.29 4.39 -8.46
C THR A 431 14.79 3.76 -9.76
N VAL A 432 15.99 3.17 -9.76
CA VAL A 432 16.54 2.42 -10.89
C VAL A 432 15.70 1.17 -11.13
N PHE A 433 15.38 0.42 -10.06
CA PHE A 433 14.52 -0.76 -10.16
C PHE A 433 13.14 -0.43 -10.75
N GLN A 434 12.48 0.62 -10.24
CA GLN A 434 11.24 1.13 -10.81
C GLN A 434 11.39 1.43 -12.30
N LYS A 435 12.46 2.11 -12.70
CA LYS A 435 12.64 2.48 -14.11
C LYS A 435 12.90 1.26 -15.00
N VAL A 436 13.62 0.25 -14.52
CA VAL A 436 13.80 -1.03 -15.22
C VAL A 436 12.44 -1.69 -15.46
N LEU A 437 11.62 -1.85 -14.42
CA LEU A 437 10.28 -2.45 -14.55
C LEU A 437 9.39 -1.66 -15.50
N GLN A 438 9.43 -0.33 -15.44
CA GLN A 438 8.69 0.53 -16.37
C GLN A 438 9.14 0.34 -17.82
N LEU A 439 10.43 0.22 -18.09
CA LEU A 439 10.95 -0.03 -19.44
C LEU A 439 10.51 -1.40 -19.98
N LEU A 440 10.46 -2.43 -19.14
CA LEU A 440 9.92 -3.74 -19.51
C LEU A 440 8.43 -3.64 -19.89
N LEU A 441 7.63 -2.99 -19.04
CA LEU A 441 6.19 -2.81 -19.28
C LEU A 441 5.89 -1.89 -20.46
N GLU A 442 6.75 -0.90 -20.75
CA GLU A 442 6.67 -0.05 -21.94
C GLU A 442 6.83 -0.87 -23.24
N ASP A 443 7.62 -1.94 -23.20
CA ASP A 443 7.76 -2.92 -24.28
C ASP A 443 6.75 -4.10 -24.16
N ALA A 444 5.67 -3.91 -23.39
CA ALA A 444 4.66 -4.93 -23.11
C ALA A 444 5.21 -6.24 -22.50
N VAL A 445 6.41 -6.25 -21.91
CA VAL A 445 6.97 -7.43 -21.23
C VAL A 445 6.39 -7.57 -19.83
N HIS A 446 5.76 -8.70 -19.56
CA HIS A 446 5.24 -9.00 -18.23
C HIS A 446 6.36 -9.22 -17.20
N ILE A 447 6.19 -8.68 -15.99
CA ILE A 447 7.19 -8.69 -14.91
C ILE A 447 6.87 -9.73 -13.81
N ARG A 448 6.12 -10.77 -14.17
CA ARG A 448 5.64 -11.81 -13.21
C ARG A 448 6.79 -12.62 -12.65
N ASP A 449 7.79 -12.93 -13.46
CA ASP A 449 9.00 -13.63 -13.04
C ASP A 449 9.98 -12.66 -12.38
N ILE A 450 9.53 -12.09 -11.27
CA ILE A 450 10.27 -11.07 -10.54
C ILE A 450 11.58 -11.61 -9.95
N ARG A 451 11.66 -12.93 -9.75
CA ARG A 451 12.87 -13.60 -9.27
C ARG A 451 13.98 -13.51 -10.31
N THR A 452 13.73 -13.94 -11.54
CA THR A 452 14.73 -13.84 -12.63
C THR A 452 15.12 -12.40 -12.88
N ILE A 453 14.18 -11.45 -12.79
CA ILE A 453 14.48 -10.01 -12.87
C ILE A 453 15.50 -9.60 -11.79
N ILE A 454 15.22 -9.90 -10.53
CA ILE A 454 16.08 -9.48 -9.40
C ILE A 454 17.45 -10.18 -9.45
N GLU A 455 17.50 -11.48 -9.77
CA GLU A 455 18.75 -12.24 -9.92
C GLU A 455 19.61 -11.64 -11.05
N THR A 456 19.02 -11.34 -12.21
CA THR A 456 19.72 -10.68 -13.31
C THR A 456 20.24 -9.30 -12.90
N LEU A 457 19.47 -8.54 -12.10
CA LEU A 457 19.94 -7.27 -11.57
C LEU A 457 21.13 -7.47 -10.61
N ALA A 458 21.08 -8.46 -9.72
CA ALA A 458 22.17 -8.76 -8.78
C ALA A 458 23.50 -9.03 -9.49
N GLU A 459 23.46 -9.83 -10.57
CA GLU A 459 24.63 -10.19 -11.37
C GLU A 459 25.27 -8.99 -12.09
N ASN A 460 24.46 -8.00 -12.49
CA ASN A 460 24.87 -6.94 -13.38
C ASN A 460 25.00 -5.56 -12.72
N ALA A 461 24.43 -5.37 -11.53
CA ALA A 461 24.43 -4.11 -10.80
C ALA A 461 25.85 -3.62 -10.43
N GLY A 462 26.81 -4.54 -10.27
CA GLY A 462 28.22 -4.19 -10.05
C GLY A 462 28.92 -3.63 -11.29
N VAL A 463 28.39 -3.89 -12.50
CA VAL A 463 28.96 -3.44 -13.77
C VAL A 463 28.30 -2.14 -14.25
N THR A 464 26.99 -2.02 -14.08
CA THR A 464 26.22 -0.86 -14.54
C THR A 464 24.98 -0.61 -13.69
N GLN A 465 24.61 0.65 -13.57
CA GLN A 465 23.39 1.12 -12.90
C GLN A 465 22.43 1.81 -13.89
N ASP A 466 22.75 1.84 -15.18
CA ASP A 466 21.86 2.41 -16.20
C ASP A 466 20.60 1.55 -16.34
N PRO A 467 19.39 2.09 -16.06
CA PRO A 467 18.16 1.33 -16.18
C PRO A 467 17.92 0.75 -17.58
N ALA A 468 18.36 1.43 -18.64
CA ALA A 468 18.14 0.96 -20.01
C ALA A 468 18.98 -0.28 -20.32
N GLU A 469 20.26 -0.26 -19.96
CA GLU A 469 21.14 -1.41 -20.10
C GLU A 469 20.73 -2.57 -19.18
N LEU A 470 20.34 -2.29 -17.93
CA LEU A 470 19.81 -3.32 -17.02
C LEU A 470 18.52 -3.96 -17.57
N ALA A 471 17.59 -3.16 -18.09
CA ALA A 471 16.37 -3.67 -18.73
C ALA A 471 16.69 -4.55 -19.94
N ARG A 472 17.68 -4.19 -20.76
CA ARG A 472 18.14 -5.02 -21.89
C ARG A 472 18.61 -6.39 -21.43
N ARG A 473 19.43 -6.46 -20.38
CA ARG A 473 19.92 -7.74 -19.82
C ARG A 473 18.79 -8.58 -19.24
N VAL A 474 17.87 -7.93 -18.53
CA VAL A 474 16.67 -8.60 -18.00
C VAL A 474 15.80 -9.17 -19.13
N ARG A 475 15.63 -8.46 -20.25
CA ARG A 475 14.89 -8.99 -21.41
C ARG A 475 15.52 -10.24 -21.99
N ILE A 476 16.85 -10.30 -22.09
CA ILE A 476 17.57 -11.51 -22.52
C ILE A 476 17.31 -12.67 -21.56
N ALA A 477 17.39 -12.44 -20.25
CA ALA A 477 17.09 -13.46 -19.24
C ALA A 477 15.62 -13.94 -19.30
N LEU A 478 14.69 -13.04 -19.67
CA LEU A 478 13.27 -13.34 -19.84
C LEU A 478 12.90 -13.80 -21.26
N ALA A 479 13.86 -14.02 -22.16
CA ALA A 479 13.62 -14.35 -23.56
C ALA A 479 12.58 -15.49 -23.78
N PRO A 480 12.64 -16.62 -23.03
CA PRO A 480 11.63 -17.68 -23.17
C PRO A 480 10.20 -17.20 -22.85
N ALA A 481 10.04 -16.38 -21.81
CA ALA A 481 8.75 -15.85 -21.42
C ALA A 481 8.23 -14.81 -22.42
N ILE A 482 9.11 -13.95 -22.95
CA ILE A 482 8.76 -12.95 -23.98
C ILE A 482 8.30 -13.65 -25.26
N VAL A 483 9.06 -14.64 -25.75
CA VAL A 483 8.71 -15.38 -26.97
C VAL A 483 7.40 -16.14 -26.78
N GLN A 484 7.21 -16.81 -25.63
CA GLN A 484 5.96 -17.51 -25.33
C GLN A 484 4.77 -16.54 -25.24
N GLN A 485 4.98 -15.33 -24.72
CA GLN A 485 3.93 -14.31 -24.67
C GLN A 485 3.47 -13.87 -26.07
N ILE A 486 4.39 -13.75 -27.02
CA ILE A 486 4.10 -13.27 -28.38
C ILE A 486 3.56 -14.40 -29.28
N TYR A 487 4.21 -15.57 -29.25
CA TYR A 487 3.97 -16.67 -30.21
C TYR A 487 3.25 -17.88 -29.61
N GLY A 488 2.98 -17.86 -28.30
CA GLY A 488 2.38 -19.00 -27.60
C GLY A 488 3.29 -20.22 -27.60
N PRO A 489 2.78 -21.44 -27.86
CA PRO A 489 3.55 -22.68 -27.81
C PRO A 489 4.38 -22.97 -29.08
N THR A 490 4.43 -22.03 -30.04
CA THR A 490 5.03 -22.24 -31.37
C THR A 490 6.56 -22.21 -31.30
N ARG A 491 7.24 -23.16 -31.96
CA ARG A 491 8.71 -23.24 -32.01
C ARG A 491 9.37 -22.56 -33.21
N GLU A 492 8.64 -22.43 -34.32
CA GLU A 492 9.08 -21.68 -35.49
C GLU A 492 8.51 -20.25 -35.43
N LEU A 493 9.38 -19.27 -35.26
CA LEU A 493 9.00 -17.88 -35.07
C LEU A 493 8.96 -17.17 -36.42
N ASN A 494 7.76 -16.78 -36.86
CA ASN A 494 7.60 -15.96 -38.05
C ASN A 494 7.86 -14.49 -37.70
N VAL A 495 8.99 -13.94 -38.15
CA VAL A 495 9.42 -12.58 -37.83
C VAL A 495 9.40 -11.69 -39.07
N ILE A 496 9.12 -10.41 -38.86
CA ILE A 496 9.42 -9.35 -39.81
C ILE A 496 10.92 -9.08 -39.71
N ALA A 497 11.61 -9.00 -40.85
CA ALA A 497 13.03 -8.65 -40.90
C ALA A 497 13.23 -7.30 -41.58
N ILE A 498 14.36 -6.64 -41.33
CA ILE A 498 14.78 -5.44 -42.05
C ILE A 498 15.68 -5.86 -43.21
N GLU A 499 15.56 -5.20 -44.36
CA GLU A 499 16.48 -5.41 -45.48
C GLU A 499 17.94 -5.09 -45.05
N PRO A 500 18.94 -5.94 -45.38
CA PRO A 500 20.32 -5.77 -44.89
C PRO A 500 20.98 -4.42 -45.21
N GLY A 501 20.61 -3.78 -46.33
CA GLY A 501 21.08 -2.44 -46.67
C GLY A 501 20.57 -1.39 -45.69
N LEU A 502 19.26 -1.42 -45.42
CA LEU A 502 18.59 -0.52 -44.49
C LEU A 502 19.02 -0.78 -43.04
N GLU A 503 19.17 -2.04 -42.64
CA GLU A 503 19.63 -2.40 -41.29
C GLU A 503 20.99 -1.78 -40.97
N ARG A 504 21.96 -1.87 -41.89
CA ARG A 504 23.28 -1.26 -41.71
C ARG A 504 23.22 0.26 -41.55
N LEU A 505 22.36 0.92 -42.33
CA LEU A 505 22.14 2.37 -42.20
C LEU A 505 21.52 2.74 -40.85
N LEU A 506 20.51 1.98 -40.40
CA LEU A 506 19.86 2.19 -39.11
C LEU A 506 20.82 1.96 -37.95
N VAL A 507 21.64 0.91 -37.99
CA VAL A 507 22.69 0.67 -36.99
C VAL A 507 23.65 1.86 -36.95
N GLN A 508 24.18 2.30 -38.08
CA GLN A 508 25.11 3.42 -38.13
C GLN A 508 24.50 4.73 -37.59
N ALA A 509 23.24 5.01 -37.94
CA ALA A 509 22.53 6.22 -37.54
C ALA A 509 22.15 6.24 -36.05
N LEU A 510 21.72 5.09 -35.51
CA LEU A 510 21.16 4.99 -34.16
C LEU A 510 22.21 4.67 -33.08
N THR A 511 23.39 4.18 -33.46
CA THR A 511 24.50 3.89 -32.54
C THR A 511 25.55 5.00 -32.48
N ASN A 512 25.29 6.13 -33.13
CA ASN A 512 26.22 7.26 -33.17
C ASN A 512 26.49 7.81 -31.76
N ALA A 513 27.77 8.05 -31.43
CA ALA A 513 28.23 8.52 -30.13
C ALA A 513 27.68 9.91 -29.76
N ASN A 514 27.30 10.73 -30.75
CA ASN A 514 26.67 12.04 -30.54
C ASN A 514 25.15 11.95 -30.29
N GLY A 515 24.61 10.74 -30.17
CA GLY A 515 23.19 10.45 -30.00
C GLY A 515 22.54 9.90 -31.28
N PRO A 516 21.45 9.14 -31.16
CA PRO A 516 20.75 8.57 -32.31
C PRO A 516 20.20 9.70 -33.19
N SER A 517 20.66 9.76 -34.44
CA SER A 517 20.25 10.75 -35.43
C SER A 517 19.76 10.05 -36.69
N LEU A 518 18.43 9.93 -36.82
CA LEU A 518 17.80 9.42 -38.04
C LEU A 518 17.15 10.58 -38.79
N ASP A 519 17.31 10.62 -40.11
CA ASP A 519 16.61 11.60 -40.95
C ASP A 519 15.08 11.46 -40.77
N PRO A 520 14.34 12.55 -40.52
CA PRO A 520 12.90 12.48 -40.30
C PRO A 520 12.12 11.79 -41.42
N GLY A 521 12.50 12.00 -42.69
CA GLY A 521 11.83 11.38 -43.82
C GLY A 521 12.04 9.86 -43.84
N VAL A 522 13.25 9.39 -43.52
CA VAL A 522 13.54 7.95 -43.39
C VAL A 522 12.77 7.35 -42.22
N ALA A 523 12.68 8.06 -41.09
CA ALA A 523 11.93 7.63 -39.91
C ALA A 523 10.43 7.47 -40.20
N ASP A 524 9.83 8.44 -40.91
CA ASP A 524 8.42 8.43 -41.29
C ASP A 524 8.11 7.28 -42.25
N VAL A 525 8.93 7.08 -43.28
CA VAL A 525 8.77 5.96 -44.22
C VAL A 525 8.90 4.62 -43.50
N LEU A 526 9.91 4.45 -42.64
CA LEU A 526 10.12 3.22 -41.87
C LEU A 526 8.93 2.90 -40.98
N THR A 527 8.40 3.89 -40.25
CA THR A 527 7.27 3.68 -39.33
C THR A 527 5.96 3.38 -40.06
N GLN A 528 5.69 4.05 -41.19
CA GLN A 528 4.53 3.75 -42.02
C GLN A 528 4.61 2.33 -42.60
N ARG A 529 5.74 1.95 -43.18
CA ARG A 529 5.94 0.59 -43.71
C ARG A 529 5.87 -0.48 -42.62
N ALA A 530 6.43 -0.21 -41.44
CA ALA A 530 6.32 -1.09 -40.29
C ALA A 530 4.86 -1.32 -39.88
N ALA A 531 4.03 -0.27 -39.88
CA ALA A 531 2.60 -0.37 -39.59
C ALA A 531 1.83 -1.15 -40.66
N GLU A 532 2.08 -0.88 -41.95
CA GLU A 532 1.47 -1.61 -43.07
C GLU A 532 1.76 -3.12 -42.98
N VAL A 533 3.03 -3.49 -42.79
CA VAL A 533 3.46 -4.89 -42.70
C VAL A 533 2.92 -5.56 -41.44
N ALA A 534 2.89 -4.86 -40.30
CA ALA A 534 2.30 -5.36 -39.06
C ALA A 534 0.80 -5.69 -39.25
N ASN A 535 0.04 -4.78 -39.86
CA ASN A 535 -1.39 -4.99 -40.12
C ASN A 535 -1.63 -6.20 -41.04
N GLN A 536 -0.82 -6.36 -42.09
CA GLN A 536 -0.91 -7.52 -42.98
C GLN A 536 -0.62 -8.84 -42.24
N GLN A 537 0.34 -8.86 -41.32
CA GLN A 537 0.62 -10.04 -40.51
C GLN A 537 -0.54 -10.37 -39.57
N GLU A 538 -1.14 -9.36 -38.93
CA GLU A 538 -2.31 -9.52 -38.05
C GLU A 538 -3.52 -10.06 -38.82
N GLU A 539 -3.76 -9.58 -40.05
CA GLU A 539 -4.83 -10.09 -40.93
C GLU A 539 -4.67 -11.57 -41.28
N LEU A 540 -3.42 -12.06 -41.32
CA LEU A 540 -3.12 -13.48 -41.51
C LEU A 540 -3.21 -14.30 -40.22
N GLY A 541 -3.63 -13.68 -39.10
CA GLY A 541 -3.71 -14.31 -37.78
C GLY A 541 -2.34 -14.62 -37.18
N MET A 542 -1.27 -13.97 -37.65
CA MET A 542 0.09 -14.14 -37.15
C MET A 542 0.52 -12.96 -36.28
N PRO A 543 1.28 -13.18 -35.19
CA PRO A 543 1.81 -12.08 -34.38
C PRO A 543 2.73 -11.16 -35.19
N ALA A 544 2.52 -9.85 -35.07
CA ALA A 544 3.39 -8.84 -35.68
C ALA A 544 4.63 -8.62 -34.80
N CYS A 545 5.78 -9.11 -35.24
CA CYS A 545 7.03 -9.00 -34.49
C CYS A 545 8.22 -8.71 -35.40
N LEU A 546 8.88 -7.58 -35.16
CA LEU A 546 10.07 -7.14 -35.87
C LEU A 546 11.34 -7.59 -35.16
N LEU A 547 12.19 -8.33 -35.87
CA LEU A 547 13.50 -8.75 -35.39
C LEU A 547 14.57 -7.74 -35.82
N VAL A 548 15.38 -7.27 -34.86
CA VAL A 548 16.44 -6.27 -35.10
C VAL A 548 17.72 -6.60 -34.33
N PRO A 549 18.88 -6.02 -34.70
CA PRO A 549 20.10 -6.11 -33.90
C PRO A 549 19.94 -5.49 -32.50
N ASP A 550 20.62 -6.07 -31.50
CA ASP A 550 20.51 -5.66 -30.09
C ASP A 550 20.75 -4.16 -29.87
N GLN A 551 21.70 -3.59 -30.61
CA GLN A 551 22.15 -2.21 -30.46
C GLN A 551 21.05 -1.18 -30.79
N ILE A 552 20.13 -1.52 -31.69
CA ILE A 552 19.08 -0.60 -32.15
C ILE A 552 17.69 -0.92 -31.63
N ARG A 553 17.51 -2.04 -30.91
CA ARG A 553 16.19 -2.53 -30.48
C ARG A 553 15.35 -1.49 -29.76
N ASN A 554 15.91 -0.83 -28.74
CA ASN A 554 15.18 0.18 -27.96
C ASN A 554 14.80 1.41 -28.80
N ALA A 555 15.70 1.87 -29.66
CA ALA A 555 15.45 3.01 -30.54
C ALA A 555 14.34 2.70 -31.54
N ILE A 556 14.40 1.53 -32.20
CA ILE A 556 13.37 1.07 -33.14
C ILE A 556 12.03 0.86 -32.42
N ALA A 557 12.03 0.19 -31.26
CA ALA A 557 10.81 -0.03 -30.48
C ALA A 557 10.10 1.29 -30.14
N ARG A 558 10.85 2.30 -29.68
CA ARG A 558 10.29 3.64 -29.39
C ARG A 558 9.77 4.35 -30.63
N LEU A 559 10.46 4.18 -31.76
CA LEU A 559 10.11 4.81 -33.02
C LEU A 559 8.80 4.24 -33.59
N VAL A 560 8.65 2.91 -33.63
CA VAL A 560 7.48 2.25 -34.23
C VAL A 560 6.25 2.25 -33.33
N ARG A 561 6.41 2.28 -32.00
CA ARG A 561 5.30 2.14 -31.03
C ARG A 561 4.18 3.17 -31.20
N ARG A 562 4.49 4.38 -31.70
CA ARG A 562 3.47 5.43 -31.91
C ARG A 562 2.53 5.12 -33.08
N VAL A 563 3.06 4.50 -34.13
CA VAL A 563 2.33 4.26 -35.38
C VAL A 563 1.79 2.83 -35.45
N ALA A 564 2.53 1.87 -34.87
CA ALA A 564 2.18 0.45 -34.80
C ALA A 564 2.28 -0.05 -33.34
N PRO A 565 1.32 0.29 -32.46
CA PRO A 565 1.39 -0.06 -31.03
C PRO A 565 1.35 -1.57 -30.75
N ARG A 566 0.83 -2.37 -31.69
CA ARG A 566 0.79 -3.84 -31.61
C ARG A 566 2.05 -4.52 -32.11
N LEU A 567 2.89 -3.82 -32.87
CA LEU A 567 4.14 -4.35 -33.39
C LEU A 567 5.15 -4.51 -32.25
N GLN A 568 5.47 -5.76 -31.93
CA GLN A 568 6.52 -6.08 -30.97
C GLN A 568 7.89 -5.99 -31.64
N VAL A 569 8.92 -5.59 -30.89
CA VAL A 569 10.29 -5.49 -31.40
C VAL A 569 11.21 -6.33 -30.51
N LEU A 570 11.77 -7.39 -31.11
CA LEU A 570 12.71 -8.30 -30.46
C LEU A 570 14.13 -8.08 -30.97
N ALA A 571 15.09 -8.22 -30.06
CA ALA A 571 16.49 -8.33 -30.43
C ALA A 571 16.86 -9.77 -30.78
N HIS A 572 17.94 -9.98 -31.54
CA HIS A 572 18.46 -11.31 -31.85
C HIS A 572 18.80 -12.11 -30.58
N SER A 573 19.37 -11.46 -29.56
CA SER A 573 19.69 -12.12 -28.29
C SER A 573 18.46 -12.46 -27.43
N GLU A 574 17.26 -12.02 -27.83
CA GLU A 574 16.01 -12.32 -27.14
C GLU A 574 15.29 -13.53 -27.75
N ILE A 575 15.90 -14.21 -28.72
CA ILE A 575 15.41 -15.47 -29.29
C ILE A 575 16.09 -16.65 -28.58
N PRO A 576 15.35 -17.51 -27.87
CA PRO A 576 15.94 -18.69 -27.24
C PRO A 576 16.49 -19.66 -28.30
N GLU A 577 17.61 -20.32 -28.00
CA GLU A 577 18.25 -21.32 -28.88
C GLU A 577 17.33 -22.50 -29.25
N THR A 578 16.26 -22.71 -28.50
CA THR A 578 15.26 -23.77 -28.71
C THR A 578 14.28 -23.48 -29.85
N HIS A 579 14.32 -22.27 -30.44
CA HIS A 579 13.40 -21.83 -31.48
C HIS A 579 14.12 -21.63 -32.82
N SER A 580 13.43 -21.86 -33.92
CA SER A 580 13.90 -21.56 -35.27
C SER A 580 13.25 -20.29 -35.79
N ILE A 581 13.99 -19.49 -36.55
CA ILE A 581 13.48 -18.24 -37.13
C ILE A 581 13.05 -18.51 -38.57
N ARG A 582 11.83 -18.09 -38.91
CA ARG A 582 11.33 -18.02 -40.28
C ARG A 582 11.14 -16.56 -40.66
N ILE A 583 11.88 -16.11 -41.67
CA ILE A 583 11.73 -14.75 -42.19
C ILE A 583 10.42 -14.69 -42.98
N GLY A 584 9.49 -13.87 -42.49
CA GLY A 584 8.25 -13.55 -43.17
C GLY A 584 8.43 -12.35 -44.09
N PRO A 585 7.68 -11.26 -43.89
CA PRO A 585 7.82 -10.06 -44.69
C PRO A 585 9.11 -9.30 -44.35
N ILE A 586 9.68 -8.63 -45.36
CA ILE A 586 10.90 -7.83 -45.24
C ILE A 586 10.53 -6.36 -45.35
N LEU A 587 10.90 -5.56 -44.35
CA LEU A 587 10.85 -4.11 -44.39
C LEU A 587 11.95 -3.58 -45.30
N LYS A 588 11.53 -3.07 -46.46
CA LYS A 588 12.41 -2.44 -47.44
C LYS A 588 12.51 -0.94 -47.20
N GLY A 589 13.65 -0.37 -47.58
CA GLY A 589 13.80 1.09 -47.71
C GLY A 589 12.91 1.65 -48.82
N ALA A 590 12.86 2.98 -48.91
CA ALA A 590 12.21 3.69 -50.00
C ALA A 590 12.80 3.32 -51.37
#